data_AF-A0A2N0P4C8-F1
#
_entry.id   AF-A0A2N0P4C8-F1
#
_cell.length_a   1.000
_cell.length_b   1.000
_cell.length_c   1.000
_cell.angle_alpha   90.00
_cell.angle_beta   90.00
_cell.angle_gamma   90.00
#
_symmetry.space_group_name_H-M   'P 1'
#
loop_
_entity.id
_entity.type
_entity.pdbx_description
1 polymer ?
#
loop_
_entity_poly.entity_id
_entity_poly.type
_entity_poly.pdbx_seq_one_letter_code
_entity_poly.pdbx_strand_id
1 'polypeptide(L)'
;MSSFKKASELLNSSNDTVTINELKGRLNHLENNQLSEIHKSLSKSSNKETFDRPCIETLQKYVSSAKPKNTNKNTRLWVSRFESFVNDTQPNIDLMTLYDKKAIAMLLCEFIIVIQTKDKKEYKANSLYNGICAINRFYQEMFKDREPFNIHEDFEFRIVRDTLHTRMIELEEINNGEYNGADPLTDEEMVKIFEHPDISSNSPDGLLRRVFLWVGCYIEENWYSTFHLDRDKLSGMLKEICNITGIDCTNRRIVNHSLRKRTAQKLNDEGLDSQAIMNVILHQSIAGLNAYRTQNEKQKLDITKLTLSGISKDISMQENLEKSAEDLNTE
;
A
#
# COMPACT_ATOMS: atom_id res chain seq x y z
N MET A 1 -13.80 58.46 -20.19
CA MET A 1 -13.48 58.15 -18.77
C MET A 1 -14.70 57.90 -17.87
N SER A 2 -15.89 58.46 -18.14
CA SER A 2 -17.08 58.31 -17.25
C SER A 2 -17.89 57.01 -17.46
N SER A 3 -17.79 56.37 -18.64
CA SER A 3 -18.54 55.15 -18.97
C SER A 3 -17.93 53.85 -18.41
N PHE A 4 -16.62 53.81 -18.15
CA PHE A 4 -15.94 52.62 -17.60
C PHE A 4 -16.10 52.47 -16.09
N LYS A 5 -16.31 53.56 -15.36
CA LYS A 5 -16.51 53.53 -13.90
C LYS A 5 -17.88 52.91 -13.52
N LYS A 6 -18.89 53.14 -14.36
CA LYS A 6 -20.26 52.64 -14.16
C LYS A 6 -20.39 51.12 -14.35
N ALA A 7 -19.54 50.51 -15.20
CA ALA A 7 -19.49 49.06 -15.38
C ALA A 7 -18.79 48.35 -14.21
N SER A 8 -17.75 48.97 -13.63
CA SER A 8 -17.07 48.47 -12.43
C SER A 8 -17.93 48.57 -11.17
N GLU A 9 -18.79 49.60 -11.07
CA GLU A 9 -19.73 49.75 -9.96
C GLU A 9 -20.91 48.76 -10.07
N LEU A 10 -21.37 48.43 -11.29
CA LEU A 10 -22.39 47.41 -11.54
C LEU A 10 -21.88 45.97 -11.33
N LEU A 11 -20.58 45.72 -11.49
CA LEU A 11 -19.95 44.42 -11.18
C LEU A 11 -19.67 44.22 -9.69
N ASN A 12 -19.67 45.28 -8.89
CA ASN A 12 -19.35 45.24 -7.45
C ASN A 12 -20.58 45.35 -6.53
N SER A 13 -21.80 45.49 -7.04
CA SER A 13 -23.00 45.71 -6.21
C SER A 13 -23.96 44.52 -6.09
N SER A 14 -23.58 43.30 -6.46
CA SER A 14 -24.37 42.10 -6.13
C SER A 14 -23.50 40.83 -6.19
N ASN A 15 -22.37 40.84 -5.46
CA ASN A 15 -21.74 39.59 -5.00
C ASN A 15 -22.55 39.04 -3.81
N ASP A 16 -23.85 38.90 -4.01
CA ASP A 16 -24.73 38.28 -3.05
C ASP A 16 -24.47 36.78 -3.14
N THR A 17 -23.56 36.33 -2.27
CA THR A 17 -23.35 34.92 -1.91
C THR A 17 -24.67 34.19 -1.66
N VAL A 18 -25.71 34.92 -1.23
CA VAL A 18 -27.09 34.47 -1.14
C VAL A 18 -27.64 34.01 -2.49
N THR A 19 -27.51 34.82 -3.56
CA THR A 19 -28.01 34.52 -4.91
C THR A 19 -27.27 33.34 -5.53
N ILE A 20 -25.95 33.24 -5.32
CA ILE A 20 -25.15 32.09 -5.79
C ILE A 20 -25.54 30.81 -5.04
N ASN A 21 -25.74 30.88 -3.72
CA ASN A 21 -26.17 29.73 -2.92
C ASN A 21 -27.60 29.30 -3.28
N GLU A 22 -28.49 30.25 -3.59
CA GLU A 22 -29.84 29.95 -4.05
C GLU A 22 -29.84 29.30 -5.44
N LEU A 23 -29.00 29.79 -6.36
CA LEU A 23 -28.81 29.17 -7.67
C LEU A 23 -28.20 27.76 -7.57
N LYS A 24 -27.25 27.53 -6.66
CA LYS A 24 -26.73 26.18 -6.35
C LYS A 24 -27.81 25.27 -5.77
N GLY A 25 -28.65 25.79 -4.86
CA GLY A 25 -29.79 25.05 -4.31
C GLY A 25 -30.79 24.65 -5.39
N ARG A 26 -31.09 25.56 -6.33
CA ARG A 26 -31.97 25.29 -7.48
C ARG A 26 -31.36 24.28 -8.46
N LEU A 27 -30.04 24.34 -8.69
CA LEU A 27 -29.33 23.38 -9.54
C LEU A 27 -29.36 21.97 -8.93
N ASN A 28 -29.06 21.84 -7.63
CA ASN A 28 -29.15 20.56 -6.92
C ASN A 28 -30.57 19.99 -6.93
N HIS A 29 -31.59 20.83 -6.78
CA HIS A 29 -32.99 20.40 -6.86
C HIS A 29 -33.36 19.92 -8.27
N LEU A 30 -32.87 20.58 -9.32
CA LEU A 30 -33.06 20.17 -10.71
C LEU A 30 -32.35 18.85 -11.03
N GLU A 31 -31.12 18.67 -10.56
CA GLU A 31 -30.37 17.41 -10.72
C GLU A 31 -31.07 16.24 -9.99
N ASN A 32 -31.55 16.47 -8.77
CA ASN A 32 -32.30 15.46 -8.01
C ASN A 32 -33.65 15.12 -8.67
N ASN A 33 -34.34 16.11 -9.24
CA ASN A 33 -35.57 15.86 -10.02
C ASN A 33 -35.28 15.07 -11.29
N GLN A 34 -34.23 15.39 -12.04
CA GLN A 34 -33.78 14.63 -13.23
C GLN A 34 -33.44 13.19 -12.87
N LEU A 35 -32.73 12.97 -11.75
CA LEU A 35 -32.46 11.63 -11.21
C LEU A 35 -33.77 10.89 -10.88
N SER A 36 -34.74 11.55 -10.25
CA SER A 36 -36.04 10.96 -9.91
C SER A 36 -36.89 10.62 -11.15
N GLU A 37 -36.76 11.38 -12.25
CA GLU A 37 -37.45 11.12 -13.52
C GLU A 37 -36.83 9.94 -14.28
N ILE A 38 -35.50 9.75 -14.18
CA ILE A 38 -34.81 8.54 -14.66
C ILE A 38 -35.33 7.29 -13.92
N HIS A 39 -35.78 7.42 -12.66
CA HIS A 39 -36.40 6.32 -11.91
C HIS A 39 -37.86 6.02 -12.31
N LYS A 40 -38.53 6.90 -13.07
CA LYS A 40 -39.96 6.77 -13.40
C LYS A 40 -40.26 6.23 -14.80
N SER A 41 -39.31 6.21 -15.73
CA SER A 41 -39.54 5.72 -17.09
C SER A 41 -38.85 4.39 -17.35
N LEU A 42 -39.63 3.29 -17.41
CA LEU A 42 -39.61 2.30 -18.49
C LEU A 42 -40.59 1.14 -18.19
N SER A 43 -41.70 1.14 -18.92
CA SER A 43 -42.65 0.05 -19.02
C SER A 43 -42.16 -1.04 -19.99
N LYS A 44 -42.11 -2.28 -19.48
CA LYS A 44 -42.18 -3.63 -20.11
C LYS A 44 -41.70 -3.79 -21.58
N SER A 45 -40.67 -4.62 -21.79
CA SER A 45 -40.75 -5.91 -22.53
C SER A 45 -39.36 -6.56 -22.74
N SER A 46 -39.37 -7.90 -22.78
CA SER A 46 -38.32 -8.88 -23.11
C SER A 46 -37.66 -9.56 -21.91
N ASN A 47 -37.66 -10.90 -21.96
CA ASN A 47 -36.97 -11.82 -21.05
C ASN A 47 -35.45 -11.61 -21.15
N LYS A 48 -34.97 -10.52 -20.58
CA LYS A 48 -33.56 -10.27 -20.28
C LYS A 48 -33.37 -10.48 -18.80
N GLU A 49 -32.21 -10.98 -18.39
CA GLU A 49 -31.80 -10.95 -16.98
C GLU A 49 -32.12 -9.57 -16.40
N THR A 50 -33.12 -9.53 -15.53
CA THR A 50 -33.52 -8.30 -14.84
C THR A 50 -32.51 -8.07 -13.74
N PHE A 51 -31.66 -7.07 -13.93
CA PHE A 51 -30.77 -6.57 -12.89
C PHE A 51 -31.55 -5.59 -12.00
N ASP A 52 -31.73 -5.94 -10.73
CA ASP A 52 -32.31 -5.03 -9.75
C ASP A 52 -31.33 -3.90 -9.45
N ARG A 53 -31.80 -2.66 -9.55
CA ARG A 53 -30.98 -1.49 -9.25
C ARG A 53 -30.80 -1.38 -7.73
N PRO A 54 -29.56 -1.42 -7.20
CA PRO A 54 -29.34 -1.30 -5.77
C PRO A 54 -29.78 0.08 -5.28
N CYS A 55 -30.41 0.12 -4.10
CA CYS A 55 -30.75 1.38 -3.45
C CYS A 55 -29.50 2.15 -3.00
N ILE A 56 -29.63 3.46 -2.78
CA ILE A 56 -28.54 4.34 -2.35
C ILE A 56 -27.89 3.83 -1.06
N GLU A 57 -28.67 3.31 -0.11
CA GLU A 57 -28.17 2.73 1.14
C GLU A 57 -27.29 1.50 0.91
N THR A 58 -27.66 0.65 -0.05
CA THR A 58 -26.85 -0.50 -0.46
C THR A 58 -25.54 -0.01 -1.07
N LEU A 59 -25.58 0.95 -2.00
CA LEU A 59 -24.37 1.53 -2.59
C LEU A 59 -23.46 2.15 -1.53
N GLN A 60 -24.00 2.91 -0.58
CA GLN A 60 -23.25 3.51 0.52
C GLN A 60 -22.61 2.46 1.45
N LYS A 61 -23.28 1.33 1.71
CA LYS A 61 -22.72 0.21 2.47
C LYS A 61 -21.47 -0.36 1.80
N TYR A 62 -21.50 -0.57 0.48
CA TYR A 62 -20.35 -1.07 -0.28
C TYR A 62 -19.20 -0.06 -0.33
N VAL A 63 -19.51 1.24 -0.54
CA VAL A 63 -18.51 2.31 -0.50
C VAL A 63 -17.84 2.42 0.88
N SER A 64 -18.61 2.29 1.96
CA SER A 64 -18.10 2.37 3.34
C SER A 64 -17.27 1.16 3.76
N SER A 65 -17.61 -0.03 3.25
CA SER A 65 -16.89 -1.29 3.53
C SER A 65 -15.64 -1.47 2.68
N ALA A 66 -15.49 -0.71 1.59
CA ALA A 66 -14.30 -0.72 0.74
C ALA A 66 -13.04 -0.17 1.43
N LYS A 67 -13.16 0.69 2.46
CA LYS A 67 -12.00 1.25 3.18
C LYS A 67 -11.52 0.31 4.30
N PRO A 68 -10.30 -0.25 4.22
CA PRO A 68 -9.80 -1.14 5.27
C PRO A 68 -9.66 -0.44 6.63
N LYS A 69 -9.94 -1.15 7.73
CA LYS A 69 -9.81 -0.61 9.11
C LYS A 69 -8.41 -0.03 9.40
N ASN A 70 -7.36 -0.65 8.85
CA ASN A 70 -5.99 -0.18 9.00
C ASN A 70 -5.76 1.19 8.34
N THR A 71 -6.37 1.42 7.18
CA THR A 71 -6.30 2.68 6.43
C THR A 71 -6.93 3.83 7.21
N ASN A 72 -8.05 3.58 7.90
CA ASN A 72 -8.69 4.56 8.79
C ASN A 72 -7.80 4.91 9.99
N LYS A 73 -7.16 3.91 10.60
CA LYS A 73 -6.21 4.14 11.70
C LYS A 73 -5.00 4.96 11.23
N ASN A 74 -4.47 4.66 10.04
CA ASN A 74 -3.37 5.41 9.45
C ASN A 74 -3.75 6.88 9.18
N THR A 75 -4.94 7.14 8.61
CA THR A 75 -5.44 8.53 8.46
C THR A 75 -5.52 9.27 9.78
N ARG A 76 -6.14 8.68 10.79
CA ARG A 76 -6.26 9.34 12.10
C ARG A 76 -4.89 9.68 12.70
N LEU A 77 -3.92 8.76 12.57
CA LEU A 77 -2.57 8.97 13.05
C LEU A 77 -1.89 10.15 12.35
N TRP A 78 -1.84 10.15 11.02
CA TRP A 78 -1.12 11.17 10.25
C TRP A 78 -1.80 12.54 10.33
N VAL A 79 -3.13 12.59 10.33
CA VAL A 79 -3.89 13.82 10.54
C VAL A 79 -3.61 14.40 11.93
N SER A 80 -3.65 13.58 12.99
CA SER A 80 -3.35 14.05 14.36
C SER A 80 -1.93 14.61 14.49
N ARG A 81 -0.97 14.01 13.79
CA ARG A 81 0.42 14.51 13.77
C ARG A 81 0.54 15.84 13.03
N PHE A 82 -0.15 15.96 11.90
CA PHE A 82 -0.17 17.20 11.12
C PHE A 82 -0.88 18.32 11.88
N GLU A 83 -2.02 18.04 12.49
CA GLU A 83 -2.76 18.95 13.35
C GLU A 83 -1.90 19.43 14.53
N SER A 84 -1.17 18.52 15.19
CA SER A 84 -0.24 18.89 16.26
C SER A 84 0.84 19.85 15.75
N PHE A 85 1.44 19.55 14.60
CA PHE A 85 2.43 20.42 13.97
C PHE A 85 1.87 21.82 13.65
N VAL A 86 0.66 21.91 13.09
CA VAL A 86 0.02 23.19 12.78
C VAL A 86 -0.30 23.96 14.06
N ASN A 87 -0.81 23.30 15.10
CA ASN A 87 -1.09 23.94 16.39
C ASN A 87 0.20 24.48 17.05
N ASP A 88 1.32 23.76 16.93
CA ASP A 88 2.60 24.15 17.51
C ASP A 88 3.27 25.31 16.75
N THR A 89 3.11 25.37 15.42
CA THR A 89 3.82 26.34 14.56
C THR A 89 2.97 27.53 14.14
N GLN A 90 1.67 27.33 13.98
CA GLN A 90 0.70 28.30 13.46
C GLN A 90 -0.62 28.22 14.26
N PRO A 91 -0.62 28.57 15.56
CA PRO A 91 -1.78 28.37 16.45
C PRO A 91 -3.05 29.14 16.04
N ASN A 92 -2.92 30.11 15.13
CA ASN A 92 -4.05 30.88 14.60
C ASN A 92 -4.74 30.20 13.41
N ILE A 93 -4.17 29.11 12.88
CA ILE A 93 -4.72 28.36 11.76
C ILE A 93 -5.53 27.18 12.30
N ASP A 94 -6.82 27.16 11.99
CA ASP A 94 -7.67 26.00 12.22
C ASP A 94 -7.68 25.08 10.99
N LEU A 95 -7.13 23.88 11.15
CA LEU A 95 -7.03 22.89 10.08
C LEU A 95 -8.40 22.47 9.52
N MET A 96 -9.45 22.52 10.35
CA MET A 96 -10.80 22.09 9.97
C MET A 96 -11.49 23.08 9.02
N THR A 97 -11.03 24.33 9.00
CA THR A 97 -11.60 25.40 8.16
C THR A 97 -10.63 25.88 7.08
N LEU A 98 -9.35 25.51 7.14
CA LEU A 98 -8.35 25.86 6.15
C LEU A 98 -8.58 25.16 4.80
N TYR A 99 -9.03 25.93 3.81
CA TYR A 99 -9.28 25.45 2.45
C TYR A 99 -8.34 26.08 1.40
N ASP A 100 -7.53 27.07 1.78
CA ASP A 100 -6.58 27.69 0.85
C ASP A 100 -5.50 26.67 0.46
N LYS A 101 -5.56 26.20 -0.80
CA LYS A 101 -4.64 25.21 -1.35
C LYS A 101 -3.17 25.62 -1.20
N LYS A 102 -2.85 26.91 -1.33
CA LYS A 102 -1.47 27.40 -1.21
C LYS A 102 -0.99 27.34 0.24
N ALA A 103 -1.84 27.73 1.18
CA ALA A 103 -1.52 27.63 2.60
C ALA A 103 -1.34 26.17 3.04
N ILE A 104 -2.23 25.27 2.60
CA ILE A 104 -2.11 23.83 2.84
C ILE A 104 -0.79 23.30 2.24
N ALA A 105 -0.46 23.69 1.00
CA ALA A 105 0.77 23.26 0.35
C ALA A 105 2.02 23.68 1.12
N MET A 106 2.08 24.93 1.61
CA MET A 106 3.20 25.41 2.42
C MET A 106 3.34 24.65 3.73
N LEU A 107 2.24 24.49 4.48
CA LEU A 107 2.24 23.73 5.74
C LEU A 107 2.67 22.28 5.54
N LEU A 108 2.25 21.66 4.44
CA LEU A 108 2.65 20.29 4.10
C LEU A 108 4.14 20.20 3.79
N CYS A 109 4.73 21.17 3.07
CA CYS A 109 6.16 21.17 2.79
C CYS A 109 6.96 21.26 4.10
N GLU A 110 6.60 22.18 4.98
CA GLU A 110 7.23 22.31 6.29
C GLU A 110 7.07 21.04 7.12
N PHE A 111 5.85 20.50 7.18
CA PHE A 111 5.55 19.25 7.89
C PHE A 111 6.39 18.07 7.38
N ILE A 112 6.50 17.89 6.06
CA ILE A 112 7.29 16.82 5.44
C ILE A 112 8.76 16.86 5.89
N ILE A 113 9.31 18.06 6.03
CA ILE A 113 10.72 18.26 6.41
C ILE A 113 10.93 17.95 7.90
N VAL A 114 10.03 18.42 8.78
CA VAL A 114 10.25 18.36 10.24
C VAL A 114 9.71 17.11 10.91
N ILE A 115 8.82 16.36 10.25
CA ILE A 115 8.09 15.28 10.91
C ILE A 115 9.00 14.12 11.31
N GLN A 116 9.04 13.84 12.61
CA GLN A 116 9.77 12.72 13.19
C GLN A 116 8.88 11.87 14.09
N THR A 117 9.30 10.62 14.33
CA THR A 117 8.64 9.73 15.28
C THR A 117 8.65 10.35 16.69
N LYS A 118 7.82 9.83 17.60
CA LYS A 118 7.81 10.32 19.00
C LYS A 118 9.17 10.16 19.67
N ASP A 119 9.94 9.17 19.24
CA ASP A 119 11.30 8.89 19.71
C ASP A 119 12.37 9.72 18.98
N LYS A 120 11.96 10.78 18.27
CA LYS A 120 12.84 11.67 17.47
C LYS A 120 13.67 10.96 16.40
N LYS A 121 13.20 9.81 15.92
CA LYS A 121 13.79 9.10 14.78
C LYS A 121 13.08 9.48 13.49
N GLU A 122 13.83 9.44 12.39
CA GLU A 122 13.30 9.65 11.05
C GLU A 122 12.27 8.59 10.65
N TYR A 123 11.28 9.01 9.87
CA TYR A 123 10.34 8.08 9.24
C TYR A 123 10.99 7.39 8.04
N LYS A 124 10.44 6.24 7.64
CA LYS A 124 10.77 5.64 6.34
C LYS A 124 10.15 6.43 5.20
N ALA A 125 10.82 6.46 4.05
CA ALA A 125 10.30 7.09 2.83
C ALA A 125 8.87 6.65 2.49
N ASN A 126 8.62 5.34 2.42
CA ASN A 126 7.27 4.82 2.17
C ASN A 126 6.25 5.14 3.27
N SER A 127 6.67 5.24 4.53
CA SER A 127 5.77 5.65 5.62
C SER A 127 5.36 7.10 5.47
N LEU A 128 6.31 7.98 5.12
CA LEU A 128 6.05 9.39 4.88
C LEU A 128 5.11 9.59 3.69
N TYR A 129 5.37 8.92 2.56
CA TYR A 129 4.49 8.93 1.39
C TYR A 129 3.05 8.51 1.74
N ASN A 130 2.91 7.37 2.43
CA ASN A 130 1.61 6.88 2.89
C ASN A 130 0.92 7.84 3.87
N GLY A 131 1.69 8.63 4.62
CA GLY A 131 1.19 9.69 5.47
C GLY A 131 0.55 10.83 4.68
N ILE A 132 1.23 11.30 3.62
CA ILE A 132 0.70 12.34 2.73
C ILE A 132 -0.55 11.84 1.99
N CYS A 133 -0.58 10.60 1.52
CA CYS A 133 -1.80 10.01 0.96
C CYS A 133 -2.96 9.97 1.98
N ALA A 134 -2.64 9.76 3.26
CA ALA A 134 -3.64 9.72 4.32
C ALA A 134 -4.21 11.11 4.63
N ILE A 135 -3.39 12.16 4.54
CA ILE A 135 -3.81 13.56 4.65
C ILE A 135 -4.62 13.99 3.42
N ASN A 136 -4.21 13.60 2.21
CA ASN A 136 -4.98 13.84 0.98
C ASN A 136 -6.41 13.29 1.10
N ARG A 137 -6.52 12.03 1.54
CA ARG A 137 -7.82 11.40 1.82
C ARG A 137 -8.62 12.17 2.87
N PHE A 138 -7.99 12.69 3.92
CA PHE A 138 -8.69 13.48 4.94
C PHE A 138 -9.29 14.75 4.34
N TYR A 139 -8.52 15.51 3.55
CA TYR A 139 -9.04 16.72 2.91
C TYR A 139 -10.16 16.44 1.89
N GLN A 140 -10.04 15.37 1.10
CA GLN A 140 -11.08 14.94 0.16
C GLN A 140 -12.40 14.61 0.87
N GLU A 141 -12.34 13.99 2.05
CA GLU A 141 -13.53 13.66 2.84
C GLU A 141 -14.08 14.88 3.60
N MET A 142 -13.20 15.68 4.18
CA MET A 142 -13.57 16.87 4.97
C MET A 142 -14.23 17.94 4.11
N PHE A 143 -13.74 18.14 2.88
CA PHE A 143 -14.23 19.14 1.95
C PHE A 143 -15.00 18.54 0.78
N LYS A 144 -15.64 17.38 0.97
CA LYS A 144 -16.44 16.68 -0.05
C LYS A 144 -17.54 17.54 -0.70
N ASP A 145 -18.02 18.57 0.00
CA ASP A 145 -19.08 19.49 -0.46
C ASP A 145 -18.50 20.75 -1.16
N ARG A 146 -17.18 20.82 -1.34
CA ARG A 146 -16.45 21.88 -2.04
C ARG A 146 -15.79 21.34 -3.30
N GLU A 147 -15.08 22.21 -4.03
CA GLU A 147 -14.32 21.82 -5.21
C GLU A 147 -13.23 20.79 -4.83
N PRO A 148 -13.26 19.56 -5.35
CA PRO A 148 -12.26 18.57 -4.98
C PRO A 148 -10.87 19.02 -5.43
N PHE A 149 -9.87 18.74 -4.61
CA PHE A 149 -8.47 18.87 -4.98
C PHE A 149 -7.71 17.61 -4.60
N ASN A 150 -6.62 17.35 -5.31
CA ASN A 150 -5.76 16.22 -5.04
C ASN A 150 -4.30 16.67 -4.92
N ILE A 151 -3.73 16.47 -3.73
CA ILE A 151 -2.34 16.85 -3.42
C ILE A 151 -1.35 16.19 -4.41
N HIS A 152 -1.68 14.99 -4.90
CA HIS A 152 -0.81 14.24 -5.80
C HIS A 152 -0.95 14.62 -7.28
N GLU A 153 -1.92 15.46 -7.66
CA GLU A 153 -2.22 15.77 -9.07
C GLU A 153 -2.28 17.28 -9.33
N ASP A 154 -3.02 18.02 -8.51
CA ASP A 154 -3.27 19.46 -8.68
C ASP A 154 -1.95 20.26 -8.74
N PHE A 155 -1.95 21.32 -9.56
CA PHE A 155 -0.77 22.13 -9.83
C PHE A 155 -0.26 22.87 -8.59
N GLU A 156 -1.17 23.35 -7.75
CA GLU A 156 -0.90 24.10 -6.52
C GLU A 156 -0.05 23.29 -5.52
N PHE A 157 -0.09 21.97 -5.62
CA PHE A 157 0.65 21.04 -4.77
C PHE A 157 1.92 20.49 -5.42
N ARG A 158 2.37 21.05 -6.57
CA ARG A 158 3.65 20.68 -7.19
C ARG A 158 4.81 20.77 -6.18
N ILE A 159 4.87 21.86 -5.42
CA ILE A 159 5.92 22.06 -4.41
C ILE A 159 5.89 20.98 -3.32
N VAL A 160 4.71 20.49 -2.93
CA VAL A 160 4.57 19.39 -1.97
C VAL A 160 5.12 18.10 -2.54
N ARG A 161 4.85 17.81 -3.82
CA ARG A 161 5.37 16.61 -4.49
C ARG A 161 6.88 16.64 -4.62
N ASP A 162 7.43 17.78 -5.04
CA ASP A 162 8.88 17.96 -5.18
C ASP A 162 9.59 17.85 -3.81
N THR A 163 8.99 18.44 -2.77
CA THR A 163 9.49 18.34 -1.38
C THR A 163 9.41 16.91 -0.86
N LEU A 164 8.27 16.22 -1.07
CA LEU A 164 8.09 14.83 -0.66
C LEU A 164 9.08 13.91 -1.36
N HIS A 165 9.26 14.07 -2.68
CA HIS A 165 10.18 13.27 -3.46
C HIS A 165 11.63 13.44 -2.99
N THR A 166 12.07 14.69 -2.83
CA THR A 166 13.41 15.02 -2.33
C THR A 166 13.62 14.44 -0.94
N ARG A 167 12.64 14.62 -0.03
CA ARG A 167 12.72 14.07 1.32
C ARG A 167 12.74 12.54 1.32
N MET A 168 12.02 11.88 0.42
CA MET A 168 12.06 10.42 0.29
C MET A 168 13.45 9.91 -0.13
N ILE A 169 14.12 10.60 -1.06
CA ILE A 169 15.50 10.28 -1.47
C ILE A 169 16.45 10.41 -0.27
N GLU A 170 16.40 11.54 0.43
CA GLU A 170 17.22 11.77 1.64
C GLU A 170 17.00 10.67 2.69
N LEU A 171 15.74 10.29 2.92
CA LEU A 171 15.40 9.24 3.87
C LEU A 171 15.92 7.87 3.40
N GLU A 172 15.92 7.58 2.10
CA GLU A 172 16.47 6.33 1.56
C GLU A 172 17.99 6.27 1.71
N GLU A 173 18.68 7.38 1.47
CA GLU A 173 20.14 7.51 1.69
C GLU A 173 20.52 7.37 3.16
N ILE A 174 19.78 8.03 4.07
CA ILE A 174 19.98 7.91 5.52
C ILE A 174 19.73 6.48 5.99
N ASN A 175 18.71 5.83 5.43
CA ASN A 175 18.31 4.48 5.83
C ASN A 175 19.15 3.38 5.18
N ASN A 176 20.16 3.69 4.34
CA ASN A 176 21.08 2.79 3.62
C ASN A 176 21.05 1.30 4.08
N GLY A 177 20.01 0.57 3.68
CA GLY A 177 19.85 -0.87 3.92
C GLY A 177 19.08 -1.34 5.17
N GLU A 178 18.52 -0.50 6.05
CA GLU A 178 17.65 -0.96 7.16
C GLU A 178 16.26 -1.39 6.64
N TYR A 179 16.25 -2.55 6.00
CA TYR A 179 15.05 -3.30 5.66
C TYR A 179 14.38 -3.78 6.95
N ASN A 180 13.48 -2.97 7.51
CA ASN A 180 12.63 -3.36 8.66
C ASN A 180 11.48 -4.31 8.26
N GLY A 181 11.65 -5.08 7.18
CA GLY A 181 10.77 -6.23 6.96
C GLY A 181 11.09 -7.31 7.98
N ALA A 182 10.33 -8.39 7.95
CA ALA A 182 10.72 -9.58 8.68
C ALA A 182 11.82 -10.28 7.89
N ASP A 183 12.83 -10.83 8.56
CA ASP A 183 13.82 -11.68 7.89
C ASP A 183 13.27 -13.10 7.79
N PRO A 184 13.39 -13.77 6.63
CA PRO A 184 12.99 -15.16 6.53
C PRO A 184 13.92 -16.05 7.36
N LEU A 185 13.37 -17.18 7.82
CA LEU A 185 14.17 -18.28 8.36
C LEU A 185 14.77 -19.09 7.21
N THR A 186 16.01 -19.53 7.33
CA THR A 186 16.70 -20.39 6.36
C THR A 186 16.18 -21.83 6.39
N ASP A 187 16.51 -22.63 5.39
CA ASP A 187 16.16 -24.06 5.38
C ASP A 187 16.78 -24.80 6.58
N GLU A 188 18.05 -24.51 6.88
CA GLU A 188 18.79 -25.10 8.00
C GLU A 188 18.17 -24.73 9.35
N GLU A 189 17.75 -23.47 9.50
CA GLU A 189 17.04 -23.02 10.72
C GLU A 189 15.69 -23.70 10.89
N MET A 190 14.94 -23.91 9.80
CA MET A 190 13.66 -24.59 9.84
C MET A 190 13.83 -26.06 10.24
N VAL A 191 14.84 -26.75 9.70
CA VAL A 191 15.19 -28.12 10.12
C VAL A 191 15.54 -28.15 11.60
N LYS A 192 16.43 -27.25 12.05
CA LYS A 192 16.83 -27.13 13.46
C LYS A 192 15.63 -26.91 14.39
N ILE A 193 14.64 -26.09 13.98
CA ILE A 193 13.41 -25.88 14.74
C ILE A 193 12.60 -27.17 14.83
N PHE A 194 12.31 -27.82 13.69
CA PHE A 194 11.39 -28.95 13.65
C PHE A 194 11.94 -30.22 14.30
N GLU A 195 13.26 -30.38 14.35
CA GLU A 195 13.95 -31.50 14.99
C GLU A 195 14.16 -31.31 16.51
N HIS A 196 13.93 -30.10 17.04
CA HIS A 196 14.17 -29.83 18.46
C HIS A 196 13.17 -30.58 19.37
N PRO A 197 13.62 -31.23 20.46
CA PRO A 197 12.75 -32.00 21.36
C PRO A 197 11.55 -31.22 21.93
N ASP A 198 11.77 -29.95 22.26
CA ASP A 198 10.74 -29.04 22.80
C ASP A 198 9.72 -28.55 21.75
N ILE A 199 9.86 -28.97 20.50
CA ILE A 199 8.92 -28.75 19.39
C ILE A 199 8.23 -30.08 19.02
N SER A 200 8.53 -31.19 19.70
CA SER A 200 7.92 -32.49 19.41
C SER A 200 6.43 -32.53 19.77
N SER A 201 5.67 -33.41 19.13
CA SER A 201 4.25 -33.67 19.46
C SER A 201 4.06 -34.44 20.77
N ASN A 202 5.14 -34.76 21.48
CA ASN A 202 5.13 -35.59 22.68
C ASN A 202 4.83 -34.79 23.97
N SER A 203 4.76 -33.46 23.88
CA SER A 203 4.35 -32.58 24.97
C SER A 203 3.26 -31.62 24.50
N PRO A 204 2.36 -31.16 25.40
CA PRO A 204 1.34 -30.16 25.05
C PRO A 204 1.94 -28.87 24.48
N ASP A 205 3.02 -28.36 25.08
CA ASP A 205 3.69 -27.14 24.62
C ASP A 205 4.44 -27.34 23.30
N GLY A 206 5.10 -28.49 23.12
CA GLY A 206 5.77 -28.82 21.86
C GLY A 206 4.78 -29.01 20.71
N LEU A 207 3.64 -29.65 20.97
CA LEU A 207 2.55 -29.76 20.00
C LEU A 207 2.02 -28.36 19.64
N LEU A 208 1.76 -27.50 20.62
CA LEU A 208 1.29 -26.13 20.39
C LEU A 208 2.27 -25.31 19.52
N ARG A 209 3.58 -25.40 19.79
CA ARG A 209 4.61 -24.72 18.97
C ARG A 209 4.68 -25.29 17.55
N ARG A 210 4.61 -26.62 17.40
CA ARG A 210 4.60 -27.28 16.08
C ARG A 210 3.41 -26.85 15.24
N VAL A 211 2.24 -26.80 15.87
CA VAL A 211 0.98 -26.32 15.32
C VAL A 211 1.09 -24.87 14.87
N PHE A 212 1.66 -24.01 15.71
CA PHE A 212 1.86 -22.60 15.39
C PHE A 212 2.78 -22.44 14.17
N LEU A 213 3.86 -23.21 14.09
CA LEU A 213 4.76 -23.22 12.95
C LEU A 213 4.05 -23.73 11.69
N TRP A 214 3.26 -24.80 11.80
CA TRP A 214 2.46 -25.33 10.69
C TRP A 214 1.47 -24.30 10.18
N VAL A 215 0.64 -23.70 11.03
CA VAL A 215 -0.30 -22.63 10.65
C VAL A 215 0.43 -21.39 10.10
N GLY A 216 1.61 -21.08 10.63
CA GLY A 216 2.45 -19.98 10.14
C GLY A 216 3.11 -20.27 8.78
N CYS A 217 3.27 -21.55 8.41
CA CYS A 217 3.95 -22.01 7.19
C CYS A 217 3.03 -22.61 6.12
N TYR A 218 1.80 -23.01 6.47
CA TYR A 218 0.83 -23.66 5.59
C TYR A 218 -0.57 -23.49 6.20
N ILE A 219 -1.57 -23.14 5.40
CA ILE A 219 -2.97 -23.19 5.86
C ILE A 219 -3.78 -23.97 4.85
N GLU A 220 -4.00 -25.25 5.13
CA GLU A 220 -5.24 -25.93 4.73
C GLU A 220 -5.83 -26.72 5.91
N GLU A 221 -7.13 -26.49 6.05
CA GLU A 221 -8.19 -27.16 6.82
C GLU A 221 -8.20 -27.15 8.36
N ASN A 222 -9.40 -26.89 8.87
CA ASN A 222 -9.75 -26.50 10.23
C ASN A 222 -9.59 -27.65 11.23
N TRP A 223 -8.71 -27.46 12.22
CA TRP A 223 -8.61 -28.33 13.39
C TRP A 223 -8.46 -27.54 14.71
N TYR A 224 -8.95 -26.29 14.77
CA TYR A 224 -8.74 -25.43 15.95
C TYR A 224 -9.96 -25.30 16.89
N SER A 225 -9.67 -25.00 18.16
CA SER A 225 -10.63 -24.65 19.21
C SER A 225 -11.18 -23.23 19.02
N THR A 226 -12.45 -22.98 19.39
CA THR A 226 -13.09 -21.65 19.33
C THR A 226 -12.56 -20.65 20.37
N PHE A 227 -11.69 -21.10 21.29
CA PHE A 227 -11.04 -20.22 22.27
C PHE A 227 -9.82 -19.55 21.65
N HIS A 228 -9.78 -18.21 21.73
CA HIS A 228 -8.70 -17.42 21.18
C HIS A 228 -7.47 -17.55 22.08
N LEU A 229 -6.33 -17.95 21.52
CA LEU A 229 -5.04 -17.77 22.17
C LEU A 229 -4.80 -16.28 22.40
N ASP A 230 -4.30 -15.92 23.58
CA ASP A 230 -4.01 -14.53 23.91
C ASP A 230 -3.05 -13.92 22.87
N ARG A 231 -3.34 -12.67 22.45
CA ARG A 231 -2.57 -11.93 21.47
C ARG A 231 -1.10 -11.87 21.88
N ASP A 232 -0.84 -11.64 23.16
CA ASP A 232 0.52 -11.45 23.66
C ASP A 232 1.30 -12.76 23.59
N LYS A 233 0.65 -13.87 23.97
CA LYS A 233 1.20 -15.23 23.85
C LYS A 233 1.48 -15.60 22.39
N LEU A 234 0.57 -15.29 21.47
CA LEU A 234 0.78 -15.56 20.04
C LEU A 234 1.89 -14.67 19.46
N SER A 235 1.95 -13.40 19.85
CA SER A 235 2.93 -12.43 19.32
C SER A 235 4.38 -12.76 19.70
N GLY A 236 4.58 -13.40 20.86
CA GLY A 236 5.89 -13.82 21.36
C GLY A 236 6.33 -15.22 20.93
N MET A 237 5.44 -16.02 20.34
CA MET A 237 5.67 -17.46 20.16
C MET A 237 6.86 -17.78 19.26
N LEU A 238 7.04 -17.07 18.13
CA LEU A 238 8.22 -17.31 17.29
C LEU A 238 9.53 -16.92 17.99
N LYS A 239 9.52 -15.84 18.77
CA LYS A 239 10.69 -15.40 19.54
C LYS A 239 11.08 -16.43 20.60
N GLU A 240 10.09 -17.00 21.28
CA GLU A 240 10.28 -18.10 22.23
C GLU A 240 10.89 -19.32 21.54
N ILE A 241 10.35 -19.74 20.39
CA ILE A 241 10.88 -20.85 19.59
C ILE A 241 12.33 -20.58 19.19
N CYS A 242 12.66 -19.38 18.72
CA CYS A 242 14.04 -19.03 18.34
C CYS A 242 15.00 -19.13 19.53
N ASN A 243 14.58 -18.67 20.72
CA ASN A 243 15.40 -18.76 21.93
C ASN A 243 15.66 -20.22 22.33
N ILE A 244 14.62 -21.06 22.32
CA ILE A 244 14.73 -22.48 22.70
C ILE A 244 15.61 -23.24 21.72
N THR A 245 15.45 -22.98 20.43
CA THR A 245 16.19 -23.67 19.35
C THR A 245 17.59 -23.08 19.12
N GLY A 246 17.96 -22.04 19.87
CA GLY A 246 19.24 -21.35 19.74
C GLY A 246 19.45 -20.78 18.34
N ILE A 247 18.41 -20.19 17.74
CA ILE A 247 18.52 -19.44 16.49
C ILE A 247 19.10 -18.06 16.80
N ASP A 248 20.18 -17.72 16.10
CA ASP A 248 20.78 -16.40 16.21
C ASP A 248 19.89 -15.35 15.53
N CYS A 249 19.28 -14.52 16.37
CA CYS A 249 18.48 -13.38 15.96
C CYS A 249 19.26 -12.06 16.04
N THR A 250 20.57 -12.09 16.30
CA THR A 250 21.37 -10.85 16.33
C THR A 250 21.37 -10.21 14.95
N ASN A 251 21.14 -8.89 14.90
CA ASN A 251 21.00 -8.11 13.67
C ASN A 251 19.91 -8.58 12.69
N ARG A 252 18.98 -9.47 13.12
CA ARG A 252 17.86 -9.96 12.31
C ARG A 252 16.54 -9.70 12.99
N ARG A 253 15.56 -9.26 12.22
CA ARG A 253 14.18 -9.06 12.71
C ARG A 253 13.35 -10.31 12.45
N ILE A 254 13.48 -11.29 13.35
CA ILE A 254 12.66 -12.51 13.35
C ILE A 254 11.39 -12.28 14.17
N VAL A 255 10.24 -12.27 13.48
CA VAL A 255 8.90 -12.07 14.05
C VAL A 255 7.92 -13.02 13.37
N ASN A 256 6.71 -13.24 13.87
CA ASN A 256 5.75 -14.20 13.27
C ASN A 256 5.59 -14.07 11.74
N HIS A 257 5.70 -12.83 11.23
CA HIS A 257 5.65 -12.54 9.80
C HIS A 257 6.82 -13.13 8.98
N SER A 258 7.94 -13.45 9.61
CA SER A 258 9.08 -14.19 9.04
C SER A 258 8.66 -15.54 8.48
N LEU A 259 7.74 -16.25 9.13
CA LEU A 259 7.22 -17.54 8.67
C LEU A 259 6.45 -17.39 7.35
N ARG A 260 5.58 -16.36 7.28
CA ARG A 260 4.81 -16.06 6.07
C ARG A 260 5.73 -15.64 4.91
N LYS A 261 6.74 -14.80 5.18
CA LYS A 261 7.72 -14.41 4.18
C LYS A 261 8.52 -15.60 3.66
N ARG A 262 8.99 -16.45 4.57
CA ARG A 262 9.71 -17.67 4.23
C ARG A 262 8.85 -18.59 3.36
N THR A 263 7.60 -18.80 3.72
CA THR A 263 6.66 -19.63 2.95
C THR A 263 6.46 -19.09 1.55
N ALA A 264 6.17 -17.80 1.41
CA ALA A 264 6.00 -17.15 0.11
C ALA A 264 7.24 -17.31 -0.79
N GLN A 265 8.44 -17.12 -0.21
CA GLN A 265 9.70 -17.29 -0.93
C GLN A 265 9.94 -18.76 -1.32
N LYS A 266 9.71 -19.73 -0.41
CA LYS A 266 9.89 -21.16 -0.70
C LYS A 266 9.00 -21.62 -1.85
N LEU A 267 7.72 -21.26 -1.82
CA LEU A 267 6.80 -21.63 -2.90
C LEU A 267 7.19 -21.00 -4.24
N ASN A 268 7.70 -19.76 -4.22
CA ASN A 268 8.27 -19.13 -5.40
C ASN A 268 9.51 -19.89 -5.91
N ASP A 269 10.34 -20.41 -5.01
CA ASP A 269 11.56 -21.12 -5.36
C ASP A 269 11.29 -22.50 -5.96
N GLU A 270 10.24 -23.18 -5.49
CA GLU A 270 9.71 -24.41 -6.08
C GLU A 270 8.99 -24.17 -7.43
N GLY A 271 8.83 -22.90 -7.84
CA GLY A 271 8.26 -22.54 -9.13
C GLY A 271 6.73 -22.55 -9.18
N LEU A 272 6.05 -22.45 -8.04
CA LEU A 272 4.59 -22.32 -8.02
C LEU A 272 4.16 -20.99 -8.67
N ASP A 273 3.00 -21.01 -9.31
CA ASP A 273 2.45 -19.82 -9.92
C ASP A 273 2.01 -18.79 -8.86
N SER A 274 2.00 -17.52 -9.26
CA SER A 274 1.72 -16.42 -8.33
C SER A 274 0.30 -16.48 -7.74
N GLN A 275 -0.68 -17.06 -8.45
CA GLN A 275 -2.05 -17.19 -7.97
C GLN A 275 -2.16 -18.29 -6.91
N ALA A 276 -1.54 -19.45 -7.12
CA ALA A 276 -1.47 -20.51 -6.12
C ALA A 276 -0.79 -20.01 -4.83
N ILE A 277 0.33 -19.29 -4.97
CA ILE A 277 1.02 -18.71 -3.80
C ILE A 277 0.09 -17.73 -3.08
N MET A 278 -0.55 -16.79 -3.81
CA MET A 278 -1.49 -15.83 -3.21
C MET A 278 -2.63 -16.50 -2.44
N ASN A 279 -3.15 -17.63 -2.95
CA ASN A 279 -4.18 -18.40 -2.27
C ASN A 279 -3.66 -19.00 -0.95
N VAL A 280 -2.45 -19.58 -0.97
CA VAL A 280 -1.82 -20.18 0.23
C VAL A 280 -1.48 -19.12 1.29
N ILE A 281 -0.91 -17.99 0.88
CA ILE A 281 -0.53 -16.92 1.81
C ILE A 281 -1.67 -15.94 2.09
N LEU A 282 -2.85 -16.11 1.50
CA LEU A 282 -4.01 -15.23 1.63
C LEU A 282 -3.68 -13.76 1.31
N HIS A 283 -3.05 -13.51 0.16
CA HIS A 283 -2.85 -12.17 -0.38
C HIS A 283 -3.88 -11.88 -1.47
N GLN A 284 -4.47 -10.69 -1.45
CA GLN A 284 -5.48 -10.26 -2.42
C GLN A 284 -4.90 -9.58 -3.66
N SER A 285 -3.58 -9.34 -3.69
CA SER A 285 -2.92 -8.64 -4.79
C SER A 285 -1.51 -9.16 -5.04
N ILE A 286 -1.13 -9.14 -6.32
CA ILE A 286 0.22 -9.49 -6.78
C ILE A 286 1.26 -8.55 -6.17
N ALA A 287 0.94 -7.26 -6.04
CA ALA A 287 1.80 -6.29 -5.36
C ALA A 287 2.08 -6.68 -3.91
N GLY A 288 1.08 -7.22 -3.20
CA GLY A 288 1.25 -7.72 -1.84
C GLY A 288 2.13 -8.96 -1.76
N LEU A 289 2.07 -9.85 -2.75
CA LEU A 289 2.95 -11.02 -2.86
C LEU A 289 4.40 -10.62 -3.20
N ASN A 290 4.60 -9.67 -4.11
CA ASN A 290 5.93 -9.25 -4.56
C ASN A 290 6.79 -8.67 -3.43
N ALA A 291 6.17 -8.16 -2.36
CA ALA A 291 6.89 -7.70 -1.17
C ALA A 291 7.69 -8.80 -0.43
N TYR A 292 7.37 -10.08 -0.67
CA TYR A 292 8.06 -11.24 -0.08
C TYR A 292 8.98 -11.97 -1.04
N ARG A 293 8.91 -11.65 -2.33
CA ARG A 293 9.60 -12.40 -3.39
C ARG A 293 10.92 -11.75 -3.73
N THR A 294 11.91 -12.60 -3.88
CA THR A 294 13.21 -12.28 -4.49
C THR A 294 13.49 -13.32 -5.57
N GLN A 295 14.17 -12.91 -6.64
CA GLN A 295 14.59 -13.84 -7.68
C GLN A 295 15.68 -14.76 -7.12
N ASN A 296 15.47 -16.07 -7.23
CA ASN A 296 16.50 -17.04 -6.87
C ASN A 296 17.52 -17.25 -7.99
N GLU A 297 18.66 -17.88 -7.66
CA GLU A 297 19.76 -18.10 -8.60
C GLU A 297 19.35 -18.93 -9.83
N LYS A 298 18.44 -19.90 -9.67
CA LYS A 298 17.92 -20.70 -10.79
C LYS A 298 17.10 -19.85 -11.76
N GLN A 299 16.20 -19.01 -11.22
CA GLN A 299 15.40 -18.06 -12.00
C GLN A 299 16.28 -17.01 -12.68
N LYS A 300 17.29 -16.47 -11.99
CA LYS A 300 18.28 -15.56 -12.59
C LYS A 300 19.05 -16.23 -13.72
N LEU A 301 19.48 -17.48 -13.53
CA LEU A 301 20.18 -18.26 -14.54
C LEU A 301 19.30 -18.55 -15.76
N ASP A 302 18.03 -18.88 -15.56
CA ASP A 302 17.08 -19.12 -16.65
C ASP A 302 16.78 -17.83 -17.43
N ILE A 303 16.60 -16.69 -16.75
CA ILE A 303 16.50 -15.37 -17.39
C ILE A 303 17.76 -15.08 -18.20
N THR A 304 18.93 -15.28 -17.60
CA THR A 304 20.24 -15.04 -18.23
C THR A 304 20.41 -15.90 -19.48
N LYS A 305 20.03 -17.18 -19.43
CA LYS A 305 20.04 -18.08 -20.59
C LYS A 305 19.09 -17.61 -21.69
N LEU A 306 17.88 -17.16 -21.34
CA LEU A 306 16.90 -16.66 -22.30
C LEU A 306 17.35 -15.36 -22.97
N THR A 307 17.87 -14.40 -22.19
CA THR A 307 18.29 -13.08 -22.69
C THR A 307 19.61 -13.11 -23.44
N LEU A 308 20.55 -13.99 -23.06
CA LEU A 308 21.84 -14.16 -23.75
C LEU A 308 21.81 -15.23 -24.85
N SER A 309 20.68 -15.91 -25.08
CA SER A 309 20.55 -16.97 -26.09
C SER A 309 20.88 -16.51 -27.53
N GLY A 310 20.83 -15.21 -27.80
CA GLY A 310 21.28 -14.62 -29.07
C GLY A 310 22.81 -14.65 -29.27
N ILE A 311 23.59 -14.55 -28.19
CA ILE A 311 25.06 -14.51 -28.28
C ILE A 311 25.64 -15.91 -28.54
N SER A 312 24.97 -16.96 -28.06
CA SER A 312 25.42 -18.35 -28.25
C SER A 312 25.34 -18.81 -29.71
N LYS A 313 24.36 -18.29 -30.49
CA LYS A 313 24.28 -18.58 -31.93
C LYS A 313 25.38 -17.87 -32.72
N ASP A 314 25.69 -16.62 -32.39
CA ASP A 314 26.72 -15.84 -33.08
C ASP A 314 28.13 -16.42 -32.86
N ILE A 315 28.43 -16.92 -31.65
CA ILE A 315 29.71 -17.60 -31.37
C ILE A 315 29.82 -18.91 -32.17
N SER A 316 28.74 -19.71 -32.23
CA SER A 316 28.75 -20.96 -33.01
C SER A 316 28.83 -20.72 -34.53
N MET A 317 28.31 -19.59 -35.02
CA MET A 317 28.42 -19.23 -36.44
C MET A 317 29.83 -18.71 -36.78
N GLN A 318 30.47 -17.94 -35.89
CA GLN A 318 31.86 -17.51 -36.07
C GLN A 318 32.85 -18.68 -36.03
N GLU A 319 32.71 -19.62 -35.09
CA GLU A 319 33.60 -20.80 -35.02
C GLU A 319 33.46 -21.72 -36.25
N ASN A 320 32.26 -21.82 -36.83
CA ASN A 320 32.04 -22.60 -38.06
C ASN A 320 32.53 -21.88 -39.33
N LEU A 321 32.50 -20.54 -39.35
CA LEU A 321 33.07 -19.73 -40.44
C LEU A 321 34.60 -19.74 -40.43
N GLU A 322 35.23 -19.71 -39.25
CA GLU A 322 36.68 -19.81 -39.10
C GLU A 322 37.22 -21.19 -39.51
N LYS A 323 36.55 -22.28 -39.11
CA LYS A 323 36.91 -23.64 -39.56
C LYS A 323 36.76 -23.82 -41.07
N SER A 324 35.68 -23.30 -41.66
CA SER A 324 35.46 -23.41 -43.10
C SER A 324 36.43 -22.54 -43.91
N ALA A 325 37.02 -21.50 -43.32
CA ALA A 325 38.04 -20.66 -43.93
C ALA A 325 39.46 -21.26 -43.82
N GLU A 326 39.73 -22.05 -42.78
CA GLU A 326 40.98 -22.84 -42.67
C GLU A 326 41.01 -23.98 -43.69
N ASP A 327 39.88 -24.67 -43.92
CA ASP A 327 39.81 -25.77 -44.90
C ASP A 327 39.98 -25.30 -46.36
N LEU A 328 39.63 -24.04 -46.69
CA LEU A 328 39.79 -23.47 -48.03
C LEU A 328 41.21 -22.91 -48.33
N ASN A 329 42.05 -22.74 -47.31
CA ASN A 329 43.43 -22.27 -47.45
C ASN A 329 44.46 -23.41 -47.49
N THR A 330 44.00 -24.66 -47.54
CA THR A 330 44.87 -25.86 -47.50
C THR A 330 44.81 -26.73 -48.76
N GLU A 331 44.37 -26.18 -49.91
CA GLU A 331 44.55 -26.79 -51.25
C GLU A 331 45.57 -26.06 -52.11
#